data_AF-A0A286PG49-F1
#
_entry.id   AF-A0A286PG49-F1
#
_cell.length_a   1.000
_cell.length_b   1.000
_cell.length_c   1.000
_cell.angle_alpha   90.00
_cell.angle_beta   90.00
_cell.angle_gamma   90.00
#
_symmetry.space_group_name_H-M   'P 1'
#
loop_
_entity.id
_entity.type
_entity.pdbx_description
1 polymer ?
#
loop_
_entity_poly.entity_id
_entity_poly.type
_entity_poly.pdbx_seq_one_letter_code
_entity_poly.pdbx_strand_id
1 'polypeptide(L)'
;MFIAAADYGSTQPSTAGSSEVLTRLVRWEPGLDTSLSGVIRHEWVEEVYLLEGDLHDLTLDQTFRTGDFAARPPGMEHGPYRPTGGCVMLEIRYRPLSVGRVPARARRPFLGEGRRGGSL
;
A
#
# COMPACT_ATOMS: atom_id res chain seq x y z
N MET A 1 0.40 17.91 22.25
CA MET A 1 1.61 17.61 21.47
C MET A 1 1.32 18.00 20.03
N PHE A 2 1.83 19.16 19.60
CA PHE A 2 1.61 19.67 18.25
C PHE A 2 2.74 19.15 17.35
N ILE A 3 2.41 18.39 16.32
CA ILE A 3 3.33 18.12 15.21
C ILE A 3 2.84 18.99 14.06
N ALA A 4 3.62 20.02 13.72
CA ALA A 4 3.44 20.80 12.51
C ALA A 4 3.65 19.88 11.30
N ALA A 5 2.65 19.77 10.43
CA ALA A 5 2.85 19.22 9.11
C ALA A 5 3.67 20.23 8.30
N ALA A 6 4.85 19.82 7.84
CA ALA A 6 5.64 20.62 6.93
C ALA A 6 4.86 20.79 5.62
N ASP A 7 4.65 22.04 5.25
CA ASP A 7 4.22 22.44 3.92
C ASP A 7 5.35 22.06 2.94
N TYR A 8 5.11 21.08 2.05
CA TYR A 8 6.02 20.77 0.95
C TYR A 8 5.34 21.10 -0.37
N GLY A 9 5.17 22.41 -0.59
CA GLY A 9 5.06 22.96 -1.93
C GLY A 9 6.41 22.87 -2.61
N SER A 10 6.58 21.93 -3.53
CA SER A 10 7.59 22.05 -4.58
C SER A 10 7.10 21.37 -5.86
N THR A 11 6.61 22.17 -6.80
CA THR A 11 6.54 21.79 -8.21
C THR A 11 7.97 21.55 -8.68
N GLN A 12 8.35 20.29 -8.93
CA GLN A 12 9.61 19.93 -9.58
C GLN A 12 9.29 19.23 -10.90
N PRO A 13 10.01 19.55 -11.99
CA PRO A 13 9.76 18.95 -13.30
C PRO A 13 10.13 17.45 -13.28
N SER A 14 9.25 16.64 -13.87
CA SER A 14 9.38 15.19 -13.93
C SER A 14 10.56 14.78 -14.81
N THR A 15 11.65 14.36 -14.17
CA THR A 15 12.69 13.56 -14.82
C THR A 15 12.62 12.16 -14.22
N ALA A 16 12.55 11.14 -15.09
CA ALA A 16 12.38 9.74 -14.75
C ALA A 16 13.31 9.29 -13.61
N GLY A 17 12.75 8.73 -12.53
CA GLY A 17 13.53 8.01 -11.52
C GLY A 17 13.17 8.22 -10.05
N SER A 18 12.19 9.03 -9.66
CA SER A 18 11.73 9.05 -8.26
C SER A 18 10.67 7.98 -8.03
N SER A 19 11.02 6.89 -7.36
CA SER A 19 10.01 6.12 -6.63
C SER A 19 9.53 7.02 -5.49
N GLU A 20 8.49 7.81 -5.72
CA GLU A 20 7.92 8.66 -4.66
C GLU A 20 7.25 7.75 -3.63
N VAL A 21 8.05 7.38 -2.62
CA VAL A 21 7.57 6.72 -1.42
C VAL A 21 7.03 7.82 -0.50
N LEU A 22 5.78 7.69 -0.10
CA LEU A 22 5.16 8.53 0.92
C LEU A 22 4.98 7.71 2.19
N THR A 23 5.44 8.24 3.31
CA THR A 23 5.11 7.73 4.63
C THR A 23 4.59 8.88 5.48
N ARG A 24 3.41 8.73 6.06
CA ARG A 24 2.80 9.77 6.89
C ARG A 24 1.94 9.20 8.01
N LEU A 25 1.72 10.02 9.02
CA LEU A 25 0.61 9.85 9.95
C LEU A 25 -0.57 10.67 9.44
N VAL A 26 -1.75 10.05 9.37
CA VAL A 26 -3.01 10.70 9.02
C VAL A 26 -3.94 10.65 10.21
N ARG A 27 -4.50 11.80 10.59
CA ARG A 27 -5.57 11.89 11.59
C ARG A 27 -6.87 12.25 10.89
N TRP A 28 -7.90 11.46 11.11
CA TRP A 28 -9.27 11.78 10.70
C TRP A 28 -10.11 12.09 11.93
N GLU A 29 -10.84 13.20 11.86
CA GLU A 29 -11.69 13.65 12.95
C GLU A 29 -12.98 12.82 13.05
N PRO A 30 -13.59 12.74 14.25
CA PRO A 30 -14.90 12.12 14.41
C PRO A 30 -15.94 12.70 13.45
N GLY A 31 -16.76 11.84 12.85
CA GLY A 31 -17.83 12.26 11.95
C GLY A 31 -17.41 12.56 10.51
N LEU A 32 -16.14 12.34 10.15
CA LEU A 32 -15.73 12.33 8.74
C LEU A 32 -16.55 11.29 7.96
N ASP A 33 -16.96 11.66 6.75
CA ASP A 33 -17.64 10.76 5.81
C ASP A 33 -17.06 10.94 4.41
N THR A 34 -16.41 9.91 3.89
CA THR A 34 -15.82 9.96 2.54
C THR A 34 -16.77 9.46 1.45
N SER A 35 -18.05 9.22 1.75
CA SER A 35 -19.03 8.68 0.79
C SER A 35 -19.14 9.52 -0.49
N LEU A 36 -19.04 10.85 -0.38
CA LEU A 36 -19.09 11.76 -1.53
C LEU A 36 -17.89 11.59 -2.48
N SER A 37 -16.77 11.05 -1.99
CA SER A 37 -15.59 10.73 -2.81
C SER A 37 -15.73 9.39 -3.54
N GLY A 38 -16.71 8.57 -3.17
CA GLY A 38 -16.91 7.24 -3.75
C GLY A 38 -15.81 6.23 -3.39
N VAL A 39 -15.85 5.08 -4.06
CA VAL A 39 -14.86 3.99 -3.90
C VAL A 39 -13.49 4.43 -4.42
N ILE A 40 -12.47 4.24 -3.61
CA ILE A 40 -11.09 4.64 -3.94
C ILE A 40 -10.42 3.55 -4.80
N ARG A 41 -9.66 3.99 -5.81
CA ARG A 41 -8.75 3.17 -6.62
C ARG A 41 -7.50 3.99 -6.92
N HIS A 42 -6.32 3.38 -6.84
CA HIS A 42 -5.04 4.05 -7.12
C HIS A 42 -4.01 3.10 -7.77
N GLU A 43 -3.01 3.66 -8.44
CA GLU A 43 -1.98 2.91 -9.20
C GLU A 43 -0.73 2.54 -8.37
N TRP A 44 -0.69 2.88 -7.09
CA TRP A 44 0.39 2.52 -6.16
C TRP A 44 -0.04 1.42 -5.18
N VAL A 45 0.93 0.83 -4.48
CA VAL A 45 0.65 0.05 -3.26
C VAL A 45 0.35 1.02 -2.13
N GLU A 46 -0.69 0.75 -1.36
CA GLU A 46 -1.02 1.47 -0.11
C GLU A 46 -1.07 0.47 1.05
N GLU A 47 -0.28 0.73 2.09
CA GLU A 47 -0.29 -0.02 3.34
C GLU A 47 -0.73 0.90 4.47
N VAL A 48 -1.70 0.45 5.27
CA VAL A 48 -2.31 1.24 6.34
C VAL A 48 -2.33 0.42 7.63
N TYR A 49 -1.87 1.03 8.72
CA TYR A 49 -1.96 0.49 10.07
C TYR A 49 -2.72 1.47 10.98
N LEU A 50 -3.78 1.01 11.65
CA LEU A 50 -4.53 1.84 12.59
C LEU A 50 -3.79 1.91 13.93
N LEU A 51 -3.32 3.12 14.26
CA LEU A 51 -2.65 3.41 15.54
C LEU A 51 -3.66 3.74 16.64
N GLU A 52 -4.75 4.43 16.28
CA GLU A 52 -5.81 4.85 17.21
C GLU A 52 -7.17 4.87 16.51
N GLY A 53 -8.25 4.60 17.26
CA GLY A 53 -9.63 4.80 16.81
C GLY A 53 -10.20 3.66 15.97
N ASP A 54 -11.17 4.02 15.13
CA ASP A 54 -11.92 3.10 14.27
C ASP A 54 -12.09 3.62 12.85
N LEU A 55 -12.25 2.71 11.90
CA LEU A 55 -12.48 3.02 10.50
C LEU A 55 -13.49 2.03 9.92
N HIS A 56 -14.73 2.48 9.70
CA HIS A 56 -15.75 1.65 9.08
C HIS A 56 -15.71 1.79 7.55
N ASP A 57 -15.50 0.67 6.86
CA ASP A 57 -15.56 0.56 5.40
C ASP A 57 -17.00 0.27 4.97
N LEU A 58 -17.58 1.17 4.18
CA LEU A 58 -18.98 1.12 3.78
C LEU A 58 -19.27 0.08 2.69
N THR A 59 -18.27 -0.30 1.89
CA THR A 59 -18.44 -1.33 0.86
C THR A 59 -18.38 -2.72 1.47
N LEU A 60 -17.57 -2.89 2.52
CA LEU A 60 -17.45 -4.15 3.25
C LEU A 60 -18.45 -4.30 4.41
N ASP A 61 -19.11 -3.21 4.82
CA ASP A 61 -19.91 -3.13 6.05
C ASP A 61 -19.12 -3.65 7.27
N GLN A 62 -17.86 -3.24 7.38
CA GLN A 62 -16.93 -3.75 8.38
C GLN A 62 -16.16 -2.60 9.04
N THR A 63 -16.04 -2.67 10.37
CA THR A 63 -15.23 -1.71 11.15
C THR A 63 -13.88 -2.31 11.53
N PHE A 64 -12.81 -1.66 11.07
CA PHE A 64 -11.44 -1.87 11.50
C PHE A 64 -11.12 -0.98 12.71
N ARG A 65 -10.20 -1.43 13.57
CA ARG A 65 -9.84 -0.80 14.85
C ARG A 65 -8.32 -0.74 15.02
N THR A 66 -7.86 -0.04 16.06
CA THR A 66 -6.45 -0.03 16.47
C THR A 66 -5.83 -1.42 16.42
N GLY A 67 -4.69 -1.54 15.75
CA GLY A 67 -3.96 -2.81 15.56
C GLY A 67 -4.27 -3.52 14.24
N ASP A 68 -5.34 -3.15 13.55
CA ASP A 68 -5.63 -3.69 12.22
C ASP A 68 -4.70 -3.12 11.15
N PHE A 69 -4.36 -3.97 10.18
CA PHE A 69 -3.49 -3.67 9.06
C PHE A 69 -4.18 -4.00 7.73
N ALA A 70 -3.97 -3.17 6.72
CA ALA A 70 -4.38 -3.45 5.35
C ALA A 70 -3.21 -3.22 4.38
N ALA A 71 -3.06 -4.13 3.42
CA ALA A 71 -2.20 -3.95 2.25
C ALA A 71 -3.07 -3.96 0.99
N ARG A 72 -3.05 -2.84 0.25
CA ARG A 72 -3.87 -2.58 -0.93
C ARG A 72 -2.98 -2.54 -2.16
N PRO A 73 -2.99 -3.57 -3.01
CA PRO A 73 -2.27 -3.53 -4.27
C PRO A 73 -2.89 -2.49 -5.23
N PRO A 74 -2.16 -2.08 -6.28
CA PRO A 74 -2.69 -1.19 -7.31
C PRO A 74 -4.03 -1.70 -7.85
N GLY A 75 -5.00 -0.78 -7.98
CA GLY A 75 -6.34 -1.05 -8.50
C GLY A 75 -7.32 -1.69 -7.52
N MET A 76 -6.90 -2.06 -6.30
CA MET A 76 -7.83 -2.58 -5.28
C MET A 76 -8.86 -1.52 -4.89
N GLU A 77 -10.13 -1.88 -4.99
CA GLU A 77 -11.26 -1.09 -4.48
C GLU A 77 -11.31 -1.12 -2.96
N HIS A 78 -11.51 0.04 -2.35
CA HIS A 78 -11.59 0.15 -0.90
C HIS A 78 -12.31 1.45 -0.49
N GLY A 79 -12.90 1.45 0.71
CA GLY A 79 -13.77 2.52 1.17
C GLY A 79 -15.06 2.60 0.33
N PRO A 80 -15.87 3.66 0.46
CA PRO A 80 -15.66 4.84 1.31
C PRO A 80 -15.68 4.51 2.80
N TYR A 81 -15.24 5.47 3.62
CA TYR A 81 -15.01 5.28 5.04
C TYR A 81 -15.79 6.25 5.92
N ARG A 82 -16.12 5.77 7.12
CA ARG A 82 -16.64 6.57 8.24
C ARG A 82 -15.97 6.15 9.55
N PRO A 83 -15.07 6.95 10.13
CA PRO A 83 -14.66 6.75 11.51
C PRO A 83 -15.73 7.26 12.48
N THR A 84 -16.06 6.48 13.51
CA THR A 84 -17.05 6.89 14.54
C THR A 84 -16.44 7.88 15.52
N GLY A 85 -15.29 7.51 16.10
CA GLY A 85 -14.56 8.31 17.09
C GLY A 85 -13.35 9.05 16.53
N GLY A 86 -13.21 9.10 15.20
CA GLY A 86 -11.96 9.50 14.55
C GLY A 86 -10.93 8.37 14.55
N CYS A 87 -9.84 8.57 13.83
CA CYS A 87 -8.73 7.61 13.80
C CYS A 87 -7.38 8.25 13.52
N VAL A 88 -6.32 7.54 13.90
CA VAL A 88 -4.94 7.84 13.49
C VAL A 88 -4.38 6.63 12.77
N MET A 89 -3.80 6.86 11.60
CA MET A 89 -3.26 5.82 10.73
C MET A 89 -1.81 6.13 10.39
N LEU A 90 -0.97 5.10 10.39
CA LEU A 90 0.27 5.11 9.63
C LEU A 90 -0.05 4.66 8.21
N GLU A 91 0.28 5.50 7.24
CA GLU A 91 0.05 5.22 5.83
C GLU A 91 1.39 5.24 5.07
N ILE A 92 1.62 4.18 4.30
CA ILE A 92 2.78 4.00 3.44
C ILE A 92 2.28 3.79 2.01
N ARG A 93 2.76 4.60 1.07
CA ARG A 93 2.47 4.46 -0.36
C ARG A 93 3.76 4.36 -1.15
N TYR A 94 3.81 3.43 -2.09
CA TYR A 94 4.95 3.29 -2.99
C TYR A 94 4.53 2.70 -4.32
N ARG A 95 5.24 3.06 -5.39
CA ARG A 95 5.08 2.36 -6.67
C ARG A 95 5.73 0.98 -6.56
N PRO A 96 5.05 -0.10 -6.96
CA PRO A 96 5.72 -1.39 -7.07
C PRO A 96 6.86 -1.26 -8.08
N LEU A 97 8.00 -1.86 -7.77
CA LEU A 97 9.06 -1.97 -8.77
C LEU A 97 8.46 -2.62 -10.01
N SER A 98 8.70 -2.02 -11.18
CA SER A 98 8.45 -2.75 -12.41
C SER A 98 9.31 -4.01 -12.32
N VAL A 99 8.67 -5.17 -12.17
CA VAL A 99 9.36 -6.43 -12.37
C VAL A 99 9.73 -6.40 -13.83
N GLY A 100 10.96 -5.99 -14.13
CA GLY A 100 11.51 -6.09 -15.47
C GLY A 100 11.19 -7.50 -15.94
N ARG A 101 10.42 -7.60 -17.02
CA ARG A 101 10.07 -8.89 -17.65
C ARG A 101 11.34 -9.70 -17.68
N VAL A 102 11.43 -10.78 -16.88
CA VAL A 102 12.57 -11.68 -16.96
C VAL A 102 12.65 -12.09 -18.43
N PRO A 103 13.70 -11.71 -19.18
CA PRO A 103 13.76 -12.10 -20.58
C PRO A 103 13.74 -13.63 -20.60
N ALA A 104 12.90 -14.20 -21.46
CA ALA A 104 12.63 -15.65 -21.53
C ALA A 104 13.87 -16.54 -21.75
N ARG A 105 15.07 -15.96 -21.85
CA ARG A 105 16.35 -16.64 -22.14
C ARG A 105 17.11 -17.14 -20.91
N ALA A 106 16.62 -16.99 -19.68
CA ALA A 106 17.29 -17.56 -18.50
C ALA A 106 16.86 -18.99 -18.14
N ARG A 107 16.10 -19.68 -18.99
CA ARG A 107 15.88 -21.14 -18.88
C ARG A 107 16.97 -21.90 -19.63
N ARG A 108 18.20 -21.93 -19.09
CA ARG A 108 19.11 -23.02 -19.45
C ARG A 108 18.61 -24.26 -18.70
N PRO A 109 18.19 -25.35 -19.37
CA PRO A 109 17.91 -26.59 -18.66
C PRO A 109 19.18 -27.02 -17.94
N PHE A 110 19.04 -27.32 -16.65
CA PHE A 110 20.08 -28.00 -15.89
C PHE A 110 20.26 -29.38 -16.52
N LEU A 111 21.25 -29.53 -17.40
CA LEU A 111 21.68 -30.83 -17.87
C LEU A 111 22.45 -31.46 -16.71
N GLY A 112 21.75 -32.21 -15.87
CA GLY A 112 22.38 -32.96 -14.78
C GLY A 112 23.37 -33.95 -15.36
N GLU A 113 24.65 -33.81 -14.98
CA GLU A 113 25.66 -34.83 -15.22
C GLU A 113 25.27 -36.10 -14.46
N GLY A 114 25.02 -37.18 -15.21
CA GLY A 114 24.72 -38.49 -14.65
C GLY A 114 25.92 -39.02 -13.86
N ARG A 115 25.75 -39.18 -12.54
CA ARG A 115 26.61 -40.07 -11.75
C ARG A 115 26.37 -41.51 -12.22
N ARG A 116 27.35 -42.08 -12.92
CA ARG A 116 27.43 -43.53 -13.12
C ARG A 116 27.70 -44.18 -11.77
N GLY A 117 26.72 -44.90 -11.25
CA GLY A 117 26.88 -45.77 -10.08
C GLY A 117 27.82 -46.93 -10.40
N GLY A 118 28.81 -47.12 -9.54
CA GLY A 118 29.62 -48.34 -9.48
C GLY A 118 28.84 -49.45 -8.76
N SER A 119 29.02 -50.66 -9.25
CA SER A 119 28.36 -51.90 -8.81
C SER A 119 28.97 -52.48 -7.53
N LEU A 120 28.09 -53.11 -6.74
CA LEU A 120 28.22 -54.17 -5.71
C LEU A 120 29.45 -54.20 -4.78
#